data_AF-A0A0J8FBH1-F1
#
_entry.id   AF-A0A0J8FBH1-F1
#
_cell.length_a   1.000
_cell.length_b   1.000
_cell.length_c   1.000
_cell.angle_alpha   90.00
_cell.angle_beta   90.00
_cell.angle_gamma   90.00
#
_symmetry.space_group_name_H-M   'P 1'
#
loop_
_entity.id
_entity.type
_entity.pdbx_description
1 polymer ?
#
loop_
_entity_poly.entity_id
_entity_poly.type
_entity_poly.pdbx_seq_one_letter_code
_entity_poly.pdbx_strand_id
1 'polypeptide(L)'
;MEIREMEIKGIKQLIPRYLKRRDNISLEKLEEIVDELEECDLPGEAKPKLEEIRPLIDGDLSYLRITDIERVEYDGYLYDLQVGDDPIFTANWLYAHNSMDAPLVMSSRIDPAEIDDEAHNIDIVSQYPHEFYEATLEMSDPESVNIQIGEDTLGTDEEYTGFEHTHDTSDIAMGPDLSAYKTLGSMMDKMDAQLELSRKLEAVDETDVAERVIEYHFLPDLIGNLRAFSRQETRCLDCGEKFRRMPLTETCRECGGRVNLTVHQGSVNKYMQTAIEVAEEYDCRPYTKQRLEVLEKSLESIFENDKNKQSGIEDFM
;
A
#
# COMPACT_ATOMS: atom_id res chain seq x y z
N MET A 1 18.78 -27.96 13.95
CA MET A 1 19.81 -28.70 14.74
C MET A 1 19.87 -30.19 14.41
N GLU A 2 18.77 -30.80 13.99
CA GLU A 2 18.70 -32.23 13.67
C GLU A 2 19.60 -32.62 12.48
N ILE A 3 19.69 -31.76 11.45
CA ILE A 3 20.60 -31.93 10.30
C ILE A 3 22.07 -32.06 10.77
N ARG A 4 22.46 -31.38 11.85
CA ARG A 4 23.83 -31.45 12.41
C ARG A 4 24.18 -32.81 13.01
N GLU A 5 23.18 -33.56 13.46
CA GLU A 5 23.37 -34.89 14.06
C GLU A 5 23.47 -36.00 13.01
N MET A 6 23.20 -35.68 11.74
CA MET A 6 23.35 -36.57 10.59
C MET A 6 24.82 -36.73 10.16
N GLU A 7 25.13 -37.86 9.52
CA GLU A 7 26.49 -38.17 9.01
C GLU A 7 26.80 -37.47 7.69
N ILE A 8 26.81 -36.13 7.70
CA ILE A 8 27.15 -35.29 6.55
C ILE A 8 28.58 -34.76 6.70
N LYS A 9 29.39 -34.83 5.64
CA LYS A 9 30.79 -34.37 5.64
C LYS A 9 30.83 -32.85 5.81
N GLY A 10 31.54 -32.34 6.81
CA GLY A 10 31.68 -30.90 7.06
C GLY A 10 30.54 -30.26 7.87
N ILE A 11 29.44 -30.98 8.13
CA ILE A 11 28.23 -30.43 8.78
C ILE A 11 28.45 -29.84 10.17
N LYS A 12 29.45 -30.34 10.91
CA LYS A 12 29.78 -29.84 12.25
C LYS A 12 30.53 -28.51 12.23
N GLN A 13 31.14 -28.15 11.09
CA GLN A 13 31.75 -26.85 10.85
C GLN A 13 30.71 -25.85 10.35
N LEU A 14 29.83 -26.30 9.45
CA LEU A 14 28.76 -25.53 8.83
C LEU A 14 27.62 -25.18 9.81
N ILE A 15 27.26 -26.11 10.70
CA ILE A 15 26.35 -25.86 11.83
C ILE A 15 27.13 -25.99 13.15
N PRO A 16 27.81 -24.92 13.60
CA PRO A 16 28.61 -24.94 14.81
C PRO A 16 27.80 -25.29 16.06
N ARG A 17 28.44 -26.00 17.00
CA ARG A 17 27.80 -26.37 18.27
C ARG A 17 27.41 -25.17 19.15
N TYR A 18 27.99 -23.99 18.93
CA TYR A 18 27.62 -22.79 19.68
C TYR A 18 26.22 -22.28 19.33
N LEU A 19 25.69 -22.63 18.15
CA LEU A 19 24.30 -22.31 17.78
C LEU A 19 23.28 -23.06 18.67
N LYS A 20 23.68 -24.16 19.32
CA LYS A 20 22.87 -24.82 20.36
C LYS A 20 22.82 -24.03 21.68
N ARG A 21 23.74 -23.07 21.87
CA ARG A 21 23.89 -22.28 23.10
C ARG A 21 23.44 -20.83 22.92
N ARG A 22 23.16 -20.41 21.68
CA ARG A 22 22.55 -19.12 21.39
C ARG A 22 21.08 -19.35 21.11
N ASP A 23 20.25 -18.45 21.61
CA ASP A 23 18.81 -18.47 21.38
C ASP A 23 18.42 -17.83 20.03
N ASN A 24 19.39 -17.28 19.29
CA ASN A 24 19.17 -16.59 18.02
C ASN A 24 20.30 -16.83 16.99
N ILE A 25 19.94 -16.66 15.71
CA ILE A 25 20.81 -16.62 14.53
C ILE A 25 20.32 -15.45 13.65
N SER A 26 21.23 -14.73 13.01
CA SER A 26 20.84 -13.68 12.04
C SER A 26 20.35 -14.31 10.75
N LEU A 27 19.45 -13.62 10.03
CA LEU A 27 18.92 -14.06 8.74
C LEU A 27 20.04 -14.32 7.73
N GLU A 28 20.96 -13.34 7.55
CA GLU A 28 22.15 -13.48 6.69
C GLU A 28 22.97 -14.75 7.03
N LYS A 29 23.08 -15.10 8.32
CA LYS A 29 23.86 -16.26 8.73
C LYS A 29 23.11 -17.57 8.53
N LEU A 30 21.78 -17.52 8.56
CA LEU A 30 20.91 -18.66 8.30
C LEU A 30 20.84 -18.94 6.79
N GLU A 31 20.79 -17.89 5.95
CA GLU A 31 20.94 -17.93 4.49
C GLU A 31 22.24 -18.62 4.09
N GLU A 32 23.39 -18.10 4.57
CA GLU A 32 24.71 -18.71 4.31
C GLU A 32 24.75 -20.20 4.65
N ILE A 33 24.11 -20.61 5.76
CA ILE A 33 24.07 -22.01 6.19
C ILE A 33 23.22 -22.85 5.24
N VAL A 34 22.08 -22.35 4.77
CA VAL A 34 21.19 -23.09 3.87
C VAL A 34 21.80 -23.19 2.47
N ASP A 35 22.40 -22.12 1.95
CA ASP A 35 23.10 -22.13 0.66
C ASP A 35 24.24 -23.18 0.66
N GLU A 36 25.08 -23.19 1.69
CA GLU A 36 26.16 -24.18 1.79
C GLU A 36 25.63 -25.63 1.98
N LEU A 37 24.42 -25.81 2.53
CA LEU A 37 23.78 -27.12 2.67
C LEU A 37 23.24 -27.63 1.33
N GLU A 38 22.73 -26.76 0.46
CA GLU A 38 22.24 -27.11 -0.87
C GLU A 38 23.39 -27.55 -1.81
N GLU A 39 24.59 -26.99 -1.61
CA GLU A 39 25.80 -27.42 -2.34
C GLU A 39 26.32 -28.79 -1.90
N CYS A 40 25.86 -29.31 -0.75
CA CYS A 40 26.25 -30.61 -0.22
C CYS A 40 25.34 -31.74 -0.72
N ASP A 41 25.89 -32.94 -0.93
CA ASP A 41 25.10 -34.15 -1.22
C ASP A 41 24.38 -34.62 0.06
N LEU A 42 23.14 -34.14 0.23
CA LEU A 42 22.33 -34.36 1.44
C LEU A 42 21.61 -35.72 1.40
N PRO A 43 21.62 -36.49 2.51
CA PRO A 43 20.80 -37.69 2.67
C PRO A 43 19.31 -37.39 2.45
N GLY A 44 18.54 -38.38 1.97
CA GLY A 44 17.10 -38.21 1.72
C GLY A 44 16.29 -37.74 2.93
N GLU A 45 16.73 -38.07 4.15
CA GLU A 45 16.11 -37.63 5.41
C GLU A 45 16.40 -36.17 5.78
N ALA A 46 17.45 -35.57 5.20
CA ALA A 46 17.83 -34.17 5.47
C ALA A 46 17.05 -33.18 4.61
N LYS A 47 16.59 -33.59 3.41
CA LYS A 47 15.89 -32.71 2.47
C LYS A 47 14.58 -32.13 3.02
N PRO A 48 13.66 -32.92 3.61
CA PRO A 48 12.42 -32.37 4.16
C PRO A 48 12.68 -31.34 5.27
N LYS A 49 13.70 -31.57 6.09
CA LYS A 49 14.07 -30.67 7.20
C LYS A 49 14.70 -29.36 6.74
N LEU A 50 15.29 -29.34 5.54
CA LEU A 50 15.79 -28.12 4.93
C LEU A 50 14.62 -27.31 4.35
N GLU A 51 13.68 -27.99 3.68
CA GLU A 51 12.46 -27.39 3.13
C GLU A 51 11.59 -26.74 4.22
N GLU A 52 11.56 -27.28 5.46
CA GLU A 52 10.87 -26.64 6.60
C GLU A 52 11.46 -25.28 7.01
N ILE A 53 12.76 -25.04 6.76
CA ILE A 53 13.45 -23.79 7.14
C ILE A 53 13.35 -22.74 6.02
N ARG A 54 13.14 -23.18 4.78
CA ARG A 54 13.13 -22.35 3.57
C ARG A 54 12.15 -21.17 3.64
N PRO A 55 10.90 -21.32 4.12
CA PRO A 55 9.98 -20.19 4.27
C PRO A 55 10.44 -19.10 5.26
N LEU A 56 11.33 -19.43 6.21
CA LEU A 56 11.87 -18.46 7.18
C LEU A 56 13.02 -17.61 6.59
N ILE A 57 13.63 -18.09 5.51
CA ILE A 57 14.71 -17.42 4.80
C ILE A 57 14.15 -16.60 3.64
N ASP A 58 13.29 -17.24 2.84
CA ASP A 58 12.73 -16.65 1.63
C ASP A 58 11.57 -15.68 1.93
N GLY A 59 11.09 -15.62 3.18
CA GLY A 59 10.00 -14.77 3.60
C GLY A 59 10.44 -13.43 4.21
N ASP A 60 9.72 -12.35 3.89
CA ASP A 60 9.89 -11.01 4.47
C ASP A 60 9.42 -10.89 5.95
N LEU A 61 8.96 -12.00 6.56
CA LEU A 61 8.37 -12.02 7.90
C LEU A 61 9.41 -12.43 8.97
N SER A 62 9.92 -11.45 9.71
CA SER A 62 10.77 -11.71 10.88
C SER A 62 9.93 -11.89 12.16
N TYR A 63 9.91 -13.10 12.72
CA TYR A 63 9.32 -13.34 14.04
C TYR A 63 10.33 -12.96 15.13
N LEU A 64 10.16 -11.78 15.73
CA LEU A 64 10.96 -11.35 16.86
C LEU A 64 10.44 -11.96 18.16
N ARG A 65 11.25 -12.80 18.80
CA ARG A 65 10.96 -13.33 20.14
C ARG A 65 11.33 -12.30 21.20
N ILE A 66 10.41 -11.99 22.10
CA ILE A 66 10.70 -11.19 23.30
C ILE A 66 11.72 -11.94 24.16
N THR A 67 12.90 -11.35 24.33
CA THR A 67 14.03 -11.96 25.06
C THR A 67 13.99 -11.67 26.55
N ASP A 68 13.45 -10.52 26.97
CA ASP A 68 13.34 -10.14 28.38
C ASP A 68 12.23 -9.09 28.59
N ILE A 69 11.64 -9.06 29.79
CA ILE A 69 10.63 -8.06 30.18
C ILE A 69 11.05 -7.52 31.56
N GLU A 70 11.64 -6.34 31.58
CA GLU A 70 11.97 -5.63 32.83
C GLU A 70 10.92 -4.56 33.13
N ARG A 71 10.40 -4.58 34.37
CA ARG A 71 9.58 -3.49 34.90
C ARG A 71 10.48 -2.46 35.54
N VAL A 72 10.49 -1.24 34.99
CA VAL A 72 11.24 -0.11 35.54
C VAL A 72 10.25 0.83 36.22
N GLU A 73 10.48 1.15 37.50
CA GLU A 73 9.80 2.28 38.14
C GLU A 73 10.38 3.57 37.56
N TYR A 74 9.66 4.16 36.61
CA TYR A 74 10.04 5.38 35.92
C TYR A 74 9.40 6.59 36.60
N ASP A 75 10.22 7.40 37.27
CA ASP A 75 9.81 8.68 37.86
C ASP A 75 10.34 9.84 37.01
N GLY A 76 9.63 10.11 35.91
CA GLY A 76 9.99 11.12 34.91
C GLY A 76 8.83 11.43 33.95
N TYR A 77 9.04 12.37 33.04
CA TYR A 77 8.08 12.68 31.98
C TYR A 77 8.48 11.94 30.69
N LEU A 78 7.60 11.08 30.18
CA LEU A 78 7.73 10.51 28.84
C LEU A 78 7.38 11.62 27.83
N TYR A 79 8.32 11.97 26.95
CA TYR A 79 8.06 12.89 25.85
C TYR A 79 7.66 12.08 24.63
N ASP A 80 6.50 12.40 24.06
CA ASP A 80 6.10 11.91 22.74
C ASP A 80 6.90 12.69 21.67
N LEU A 81 7.66 11.96 20.86
CA LEU A 81 8.50 12.52 19.81
C LEU A 81 7.90 12.13 18.47
N GLN A 82 7.13 13.05 17.90
CA GLN A 82 6.61 12.92 16.54
C GLN A 82 7.68 13.36 15.55
N VAL A 83 8.26 12.40 14.82
CA VAL A 83 9.10 12.70 13.65
C VAL A 83 8.17 12.75 12.44
N GLY A 84 8.15 13.90 11.75
CA GLY A 84 7.38 14.05 10.52
C GLY A 84 7.95 13.16 9.42
N ASP A 85 7.06 12.60 8.61
CA ASP A 85 7.29 11.89 7.34
C ASP A 85 7.76 10.42 7.39
N ASP A 86 8.33 9.92 8.50
CA ASP A 86 8.74 8.51 8.62
C ASP A 86 7.95 7.76 9.73
N PRO A 87 7.14 6.74 9.40
CA PRO A 87 6.30 6.03 10.37
C PRO A 87 7.09 5.12 11.33
N ILE A 88 8.37 4.88 11.04
CA ILE A 88 9.23 3.98 11.80
C ILE A 88 10.62 4.63 11.89
N PHE A 89 11.11 4.83 13.11
CA PHE A 89 12.45 5.37 13.33
C PHE A 89 13.11 4.76 14.56
N THR A 90 14.42 4.98 14.69
CA THR A 90 15.19 4.53 15.85
C THR A 90 15.52 5.72 16.75
N ALA A 91 15.15 5.63 18.02
CA ALA A 91 15.51 6.60 19.04
C ALA A 91 16.31 5.89 20.13
N ASN A 92 17.62 6.20 20.26
CA ASN A 92 18.51 5.55 21.24
C ASN A 92 18.40 4.02 21.26
N TRP A 93 18.50 3.39 20.08
CA TRP A 93 18.49 1.92 19.89
C TRP A 93 17.14 1.22 20.17
N LEU A 94 16.07 1.99 20.45
CA LEU A 94 14.70 1.48 20.48
C LEU A 94 14.04 1.67 19.12
N TYR A 95 13.41 0.60 18.62
CA TYR A 95 12.56 0.63 17.44
C TYR A 95 11.24 1.29 17.82
N ALA A 96 10.96 2.47 17.29
CA ALA A 96 9.74 3.22 17.56
C ALA A 96 8.88 3.22 16.30
N HIS A 97 7.63 2.78 16.44
CA HIS A 97 6.59 3.00 15.45
C HIS A 97 5.76 4.21 15.87
N ASN A 98 5.36 5.03 14.91
CA ASN A 98 4.49 6.16 15.15
C ASN A 98 3.04 5.65 15.25
N SER A 99 2.71 4.91 16.32
CA SER A 99 1.32 4.81 16.78
C SER A 99 1.09 5.87 17.85
N MET A 100 -0.04 6.53 17.77
CA MET A 100 -0.42 7.63 18.66
C MET A 100 -0.55 7.21 20.15
N ASP A 101 -0.41 5.91 20.48
CA ASP A 101 -0.56 5.37 21.83
C ASP A 101 0.60 4.43 22.22
N ALA A 102 1.06 4.55 23.47
CA ALA A 102 2.03 3.65 24.06
C ALA A 102 1.37 2.28 24.39
N PRO A 103 2.07 1.14 24.18
CA PRO A 103 1.54 -0.17 24.52
C PRO A 103 1.50 -0.36 26.06
N LEU A 104 0.32 -0.18 26.65
CA LEU A 104 0.12 -0.28 28.12
C LEU A 104 0.06 -1.72 28.62
N VAL A 105 -0.25 -2.67 27.73
CA VAL A 105 -0.38 -4.10 28.03
C VAL A 105 0.23 -4.90 26.87
N MET A 106 0.99 -5.93 27.21
CA MET A 106 1.44 -6.94 26.26
C MET A 106 0.87 -8.30 26.67
N SER A 107 0.19 -8.98 25.75
CA SER A 107 -0.15 -10.38 25.94
C SER A 107 1.06 -11.25 25.58
N SER A 108 1.38 -12.23 26.42
CA SER A 108 2.48 -13.17 26.20
C SER A 108 2.03 -14.49 25.56
N ARG A 109 0.72 -14.71 25.44
CA ARG A 109 0.12 -15.91 24.89
C ARG A 109 -1.10 -15.51 24.08
N ILE A 110 -1.32 -16.23 22.98
CA ILE A 110 -2.55 -16.11 22.21
C ILE A 110 -3.55 -17.05 22.88
N ASP A 111 -4.68 -16.51 23.33
CA ASP A 111 -5.84 -17.29 23.73
C ASP A 111 -6.83 -17.22 22.56
N PRO A 112 -7.10 -18.33 21.84
CA PRO A 112 -8.01 -18.34 20.69
C PRO A 112 -9.43 -17.89 21.04
N ALA A 113 -9.85 -17.89 22.31
CA ALA A 113 -11.15 -17.37 22.71
C ALA A 113 -11.16 -15.83 22.85
N GLU A 114 -10.00 -15.18 22.99
CA GLU A 114 -9.85 -13.73 23.17
C GLU A 114 -9.44 -12.98 21.90
N ILE A 115 -9.21 -13.70 20.80
CA ILE A 115 -8.95 -13.09 19.49
C ILE A 115 -10.25 -12.60 18.85
N ASP A 116 -10.08 -11.82 17.79
CA ASP A 116 -11.17 -11.29 16.98
C ASP A 116 -12.06 -12.40 16.39
N ASP A 117 -13.36 -12.18 16.35
CA ASP A 117 -14.36 -13.14 15.89
C ASP A 117 -14.25 -13.43 14.39
N GLU A 118 -13.63 -12.55 13.59
CA GLU A 118 -13.32 -12.87 12.19
C GLU A 118 -12.39 -14.09 12.06
N ALA A 119 -11.47 -14.30 13.01
CA ALA A 119 -10.57 -15.46 13.00
C ALA A 119 -11.29 -16.78 13.30
N HIS A 120 -12.43 -16.73 14.00
CA HIS A 120 -13.24 -17.91 14.30
C HIS A 120 -13.97 -18.45 13.07
N ASN A 121 -14.22 -17.58 12.08
CA ASN A 121 -14.93 -17.91 10.85
C ASN A 121 -14.04 -18.48 9.72
N ILE A 122 -12.80 -18.88 10.03
CA ILE A 122 -11.89 -19.47 9.05
C ILE A 122 -12.26 -20.94 8.84
N ASP A 123 -12.46 -21.34 7.58
CA ASP A 123 -12.62 -22.75 7.20
C ASP A 123 -11.30 -23.51 7.39
N ILE A 124 -11.34 -24.62 8.12
CA ILE A 124 -10.12 -25.40 8.46
C ILE A 124 -10.03 -26.77 7.77
N VAL A 125 -10.90 -27.00 6.77
CA VAL A 125 -10.99 -28.26 6.03
C VAL A 125 -9.97 -28.34 4.90
N SER A 126 -9.38 -29.52 4.67
CA SER A 126 -8.55 -29.77 3.47
C SER A 126 -9.36 -29.82 2.18
N GLN A 127 -10.63 -30.17 2.23
CA GLN A 127 -11.50 -30.22 1.06
C GLN A 127 -12.95 -29.95 1.45
N TYR A 128 -13.60 -29.04 0.72
CA TYR A 128 -15.03 -28.81 0.92
C TYR A 128 -15.86 -30.05 0.57
N PRO A 129 -16.92 -30.35 1.34
CA PRO A 129 -17.79 -31.49 1.08
C PRO A 129 -18.60 -31.29 -0.21
N HIS A 130 -19.02 -32.40 -0.83
CA HIS A 130 -19.85 -32.35 -2.05
C HIS A 130 -21.14 -31.53 -1.86
N GLU A 131 -21.77 -31.68 -0.70
CA GLU A 131 -23.02 -31.01 -0.34
C GLU A 131 -22.89 -29.48 -0.38
N PHE A 132 -21.72 -28.94 -0.03
CA PHE A 132 -21.44 -27.50 -0.16
C PHE A 132 -21.56 -27.03 -1.60
N TYR A 133 -20.92 -27.73 -2.54
CA TYR A 133 -20.97 -27.38 -3.95
C TYR A 133 -22.39 -27.46 -4.51
N GLU A 134 -23.18 -28.46 -4.12
CA GLU A 134 -24.59 -28.56 -4.54
C GLU A 134 -25.44 -27.41 -3.97
N ALA A 135 -25.25 -27.07 -2.70
CA ALA A 135 -25.97 -25.98 -2.04
C ALA A 135 -25.69 -24.61 -2.69
N THR A 136 -24.47 -24.40 -3.22
CA THR A 136 -24.13 -23.15 -3.95
C THR A 136 -24.96 -22.95 -5.22
N LEU A 137 -25.40 -24.04 -5.88
CA LEU A 137 -26.25 -23.96 -7.07
C LEU A 137 -27.66 -23.45 -6.76
N GLU A 138 -28.13 -23.72 -5.54
CA GLU A 138 -29.43 -23.26 -5.05
C GLU A 138 -29.35 -21.87 -4.41
N MET A 139 -28.15 -21.27 -4.36
CA MET A 139 -27.89 -20.01 -3.63
C MET A 139 -28.37 -20.10 -2.17
N SER A 140 -28.14 -21.27 -1.56
CA SER A 140 -28.53 -21.51 -0.17
C SER A 140 -27.76 -20.60 0.78
N ASP A 141 -28.34 -20.36 1.95
CA ASP A 141 -27.68 -19.59 3.01
C ASP A 141 -26.37 -20.28 3.44
N PRO A 142 -25.27 -19.55 3.69
CA PRO A 142 -24.01 -20.15 4.15
C PRO A 142 -24.16 -21.03 5.40
N GLU A 143 -25.09 -20.71 6.31
CA GLU A 143 -25.34 -21.49 7.53
C GLU A 143 -26.04 -22.84 7.26
N SER A 144 -26.55 -23.05 6.04
CA SER A 144 -27.30 -24.27 5.67
C SER A 144 -26.42 -25.50 5.48
N VAL A 145 -25.12 -25.31 5.26
CA VAL A 145 -24.13 -26.39 5.11
C VAL A 145 -23.10 -26.29 6.21
N ASN A 146 -22.85 -27.40 6.88
CA ASN A 146 -21.87 -27.43 7.95
C ASN A 146 -20.46 -27.65 7.38
N ILE A 147 -19.61 -26.63 7.50
CA ILE A 147 -18.18 -26.69 7.21
C ILE A 147 -17.47 -26.47 8.55
N GLN A 148 -16.44 -27.28 8.82
CA GLN A 148 -15.69 -27.12 10.05
C GLN A 148 -14.90 -25.80 10.01
N ILE A 149 -15.14 -24.97 11.02
CA ILE A 149 -14.50 -23.66 11.17
C ILE A 149 -13.59 -23.62 12.41
N GLY A 150 -12.77 -22.58 12.50
CA GLY A 150 -11.88 -22.35 13.65
C GLY A 150 -12.63 -22.33 14.98
N GLU A 151 -13.84 -21.74 15.02
CA GLU A 151 -14.69 -21.68 16.22
C GLU A 151 -14.97 -23.07 16.82
N ASP A 152 -15.14 -24.10 15.98
CA ASP A 152 -15.47 -25.46 16.41
C ASP A 152 -14.35 -26.10 17.26
N THR A 153 -13.13 -25.57 17.16
CA THR A 153 -11.96 -26.08 17.88
C THR A 153 -11.71 -25.36 19.22
N LEU A 154 -12.40 -24.25 19.51
CA LEU A 154 -12.18 -23.45 20.72
C LEU A 154 -12.44 -24.24 22.01
N GLY A 155 -11.50 -24.20 22.95
CA GLY A 155 -11.60 -24.92 24.22
C GLY A 155 -11.41 -26.44 24.09
N THR A 156 -11.00 -26.93 22.92
CA THR A 156 -10.58 -28.31 22.70
C THR A 156 -9.05 -28.41 22.64
N ASP A 157 -8.52 -29.64 22.67
CA ASP A 157 -7.07 -29.87 22.53
C ASP A 157 -6.53 -29.44 21.15
N GLU A 158 -7.40 -29.21 20.16
CA GLU A 158 -7.07 -28.84 18.78
C GLU A 158 -7.11 -27.31 18.55
N GLU A 159 -7.39 -26.49 19.57
CA GLU A 159 -7.55 -25.02 19.43
C GLU A 159 -6.33 -24.27 18.83
N TYR A 160 -5.15 -24.93 18.79
CA TYR A 160 -3.92 -24.39 18.18
C TYR A 160 -3.40 -25.22 16.98
N THR A 161 -4.08 -26.29 16.56
CA THR A 161 -3.56 -27.25 15.57
C THR A 161 -4.66 -27.80 14.67
N GLY A 162 -4.32 -28.50 13.58
CA GLY A 162 -5.32 -29.13 12.72
C GLY A 162 -5.99 -28.18 11.72
N PHE A 163 -5.41 -26.99 11.53
CA PHE A 163 -5.79 -26.06 10.48
C PHE A 163 -5.24 -26.56 9.15
N GLU A 164 -6.11 -27.11 8.30
CA GLU A 164 -5.76 -27.50 6.93
C GLU A 164 -6.17 -26.40 5.93
N HIS A 165 -5.77 -26.56 4.67
CA HIS A 165 -6.08 -25.63 3.59
C HIS A 165 -6.48 -26.40 2.32
N THR A 166 -7.29 -25.75 1.48
CA THR A 166 -7.86 -26.39 0.29
C THR A 166 -6.96 -26.38 -0.95
N HIS A 167 -6.04 -25.42 -1.04
CA HIS A 167 -5.19 -25.21 -2.22
C HIS A 167 -3.73 -25.01 -1.83
N ASP A 168 -2.86 -25.89 -2.31
CA ASP A 168 -1.42 -25.72 -2.16
C ASP A 168 -0.89 -24.60 -3.08
N THR A 169 0.12 -23.88 -2.60
CA THR A 169 0.91 -22.93 -3.41
C THR A 169 2.33 -23.44 -3.55
N SER A 170 2.93 -23.29 -4.73
CA SER A 170 4.33 -23.68 -4.95
C SER A 170 5.32 -22.81 -4.19
N ASP A 171 5.03 -21.51 -4.07
CA ASP A 171 5.82 -20.53 -3.33
C ASP A 171 4.91 -19.33 -3.01
N ILE A 172 4.94 -18.90 -1.74
CA ILE A 172 4.15 -17.79 -1.21
C ILE A 172 4.69 -16.45 -1.76
N ALA A 173 5.98 -16.39 -2.12
CA ALA A 173 6.66 -15.19 -2.60
C ALA A 173 6.74 -15.12 -4.15
N MET A 174 6.11 -16.02 -4.89
CA MET A 174 6.21 -16.06 -6.37
C MET A 174 5.63 -14.82 -7.09
N GLY A 175 4.95 -13.92 -6.37
CA GLY A 175 4.37 -12.70 -6.91
C GLY A 175 5.41 -11.63 -7.27
N PRO A 176 5.01 -10.56 -7.96
CA PRO A 176 5.89 -9.41 -8.20
C PRO A 176 6.16 -8.63 -6.90
N ASP A 177 7.45 -8.44 -6.58
CA ASP A 177 7.90 -7.75 -5.35
C ASP A 177 7.39 -6.31 -5.20
N LEU A 178 7.16 -5.64 -6.34
CA LEU A 178 6.74 -4.24 -6.39
C LEU A 178 5.56 -4.06 -7.32
N SER A 179 4.53 -3.40 -6.81
CA SER A 179 3.41 -2.95 -7.62
C SER A 179 3.88 -2.01 -8.74
N ALA A 180 3.35 -2.17 -9.95
CA ALA A 180 3.61 -1.26 -11.07
C ALA A 180 3.27 0.20 -10.75
N TYR A 181 2.32 0.45 -9.85
CA TYR A 181 1.97 1.80 -9.40
C TYR A 181 3.16 2.58 -8.78
N LYS A 182 4.10 1.88 -8.14
CA LYS A 182 5.30 2.49 -7.52
C LYS A 182 6.40 2.77 -8.54
N THR A 183 6.44 2.03 -9.65
CA THR A 183 7.46 2.19 -10.69
C THR A 183 7.09 3.25 -11.73
N LEU A 184 5.80 3.51 -11.90
CA LEU A 184 5.29 4.58 -12.77
C LEU A 184 5.54 5.95 -12.13
N GLY A 185 6.12 6.86 -12.91
CA GLY A 185 6.56 8.17 -12.45
C GLY A 185 5.41 9.18 -12.35
N SER A 186 4.91 9.64 -13.49
CA SER A 186 3.90 10.70 -13.50
C SER A 186 2.48 10.16 -13.28
N MET A 187 1.58 11.03 -12.83
CA MET A 187 0.14 10.70 -12.73
C MET A 187 -0.43 10.31 -14.11
N MET A 188 0.06 10.93 -15.18
CA MET A 188 -0.34 10.62 -16.56
C MET A 188 0.02 9.17 -16.90
N ASP A 189 1.26 8.77 -16.67
CA ASP A 189 1.71 7.40 -16.95
C ASP A 189 0.88 6.36 -16.17
N LYS A 190 0.48 6.69 -14.94
CA LYS A 190 -0.37 5.85 -14.09
C LYS A 190 -1.78 5.71 -14.65
N MET A 191 -2.36 6.82 -15.11
CA MET A 191 -3.67 6.82 -15.73
C MET A 191 -3.64 6.05 -17.05
N ASP A 192 -2.68 6.32 -17.92
CA ASP A 192 -2.54 5.65 -19.21
C ASP A 192 -2.37 4.15 -19.01
N ALA A 193 -1.55 3.72 -18.03
CA ALA A 193 -1.39 2.31 -17.69
C ALA A 193 -2.70 1.67 -17.16
N GLN A 194 -3.48 2.39 -16.36
CA GLN A 194 -4.79 1.93 -15.87
C GLN A 194 -5.79 1.76 -17.03
N LEU A 195 -5.87 2.73 -17.94
CA LEU A 195 -6.79 2.68 -19.08
C LEU A 195 -6.36 1.62 -20.11
N GLU A 196 -5.05 1.48 -20.36
CA GLU A 196 -4.49 0.39 -21.17
C GLU A 196 -4.77 -0.98 -20.57
N LEU A 197 -4.78 -1.11 -19.24
CA LEU A 197 -5.19 -2.34 -18.59
C LEU A 197 -6.68 -2.63 -18.82
N SER A 198 -7.54 -1.60 -18.73
CA SER A 198 -8.98 -1.78 -18.97
C SER A 198 -9.27 -2.31 -20.38
N ARG A 199 -8.56 -1.84 -21.41
CA ARG A 199 -8.65 -2.36 -22.79
C ARG A 199 -8.27 -3.84 -22.95
N LYS A 200 -7.43 -4.35 -22.05
CA LYS A 200 -6.95 -5.74 -22.12
C LYS A 200 -7.86 -6.71 -21.39
N LEU A 201 -8.70 -6.22 -20.47
CA LEU A 201 -9.52 -7.04 -19.61
C LEU A 201 -10.93 -7.18 -20.18
N GLU A 202 -11.35 -8.39 -20.49
CA GLU A 202 -12.70 -8.67 -21.00
C GLU A 202 -13.80 -8.35 -19.98
N ALA A 203 -13.49 -8.47 -18.69
CA ALA A 203 -14.44 -8.22 -17.60
C ALA A 203 -14.64 -6.73 -17.28
N VAL A 204 -13.94 -5.82 -17.98
CA VAL A 204 -13.92 -4.39 -17.66
C VAL A 204 -14.41 -3.60 -18.87
N ASP A 205 -15.38 -2.71 -18.63
CA ASP A 205 -15.80 -1.72 -19.62
C ASP A 205 -14.85 -0.51 -19.56
N GLU A 206 -14.01 -0.37 -20.58
CA GLU A 206 -13.02 0.70 -20.67
C GLU A 206 -13.66 2.11 -20.70
N THR A 207 -14.88 2.21 -21.24
CA THR A 207 -15.62 3.48 -21.32
C THR A 207 -16.08 3.90 -19.92
N ASP A 208 -16.65 2.98 -19.15
CA ASP A 208 -17.07 3.26 -17.76
C ASP A 208 -15.89 3.62 -16.87
N VAL A 209 -14.74 2.96 -17.04
CA VAL A 209 -13.51 3.29 -16.31
C VAL A 209 -13.03 4.70 -16.64
N ALA A 210 -12.92 5.05 -17.92
CA ALA A 210 -12.52 6.38 -18.36
C ALA A 210 -13.45 7.47 -17.80
N GLU A 211 -14.76 7.23 -17.86
CA GLU A 211 -15.74 8.16 -17.30
C GLU A 211 -15.61 8.34 -15.80
N ARG A 212 -15.44 7.26 -15.03
CA ARG A 212 -15.23 7.35 -13.59
C ARG A 212 -13.98 8.14 -13.24
N VAL A 213 -12.90 7.94 -14.00
CA VAL A 213 -11.67 8.72 -13.83
C VAL A 213 -11.93 10.21 -14.06
N ILE A 214 -12.64 10.55 -15.14
CA ILE A 214 -12.99 11.95 -15.44
C ILE A 214 -13.91 12.52 -14.34
N GLU A 215 -14.94 11.80 -13.92
CA GLU A 215 -15.96 12.31 -13.00
C GLU A 215 -15.50 12.42 -11.55
N TYR A 216 -14.70 11.47 -11.07
CA TYR A 216 -14.27 11.41 -9.67
C TYR A 216 -12.86 11.95 -9.42
N HIS A 217 -12.02 12.08 -10.44
CA HIS A 217 -10.68 12.64 -10.29
C HIS A 217 -10.51 13.96 -11.05
N PHE A 218 -10.67 13.98 -12.37
CA PHE A 218 -10.36 15.19 -13.15
C PHE A 218 -11.31 16.36 -12.91
N LEU A 219 -12.62 16.14 -13.01
CA LEU A 219 -13.60 17.22 -12.83
C LEU A 219 -13.54 17.83 -11.42
N PRO A 220 -13.47 17.05 -10.32
CA PRO A 220 -13.30 17.60 -8.99
C PRO A 220 -12.02 18.43 -8.84
N ASP A 221 -10.89 17.96 -9.38
CA ASP A 221 -9.62 18.68 -9.31
C ASP A 221 -9.65 19.98 -10.11
N LEU A 222 -10.11 19.95 -11.36
CA LEU A 222 -10.21 21.13 -12.22
C LEU A 222 -11.15 22.18 -11.62
N ILE A 223 -12.33 21.77 -11.16
CA ILE A 223 -13.30 22.68 -10.53
C ILE A 223 -12.78 23.21 -9.19
N GLY A 224 -12.13 22.35 -8.40
CA GLY A 224 -11.52 22.70 -7.12
C GLY A 224 -10.42 23.74 -7.30
N ASN A 225 -9.48 23.50 -8.22
CA ASN A 225 -8.39 24.40 -8.55
C ASN A 225 -8.91 25.73 -9.10
N LEU A 226 -9.93 25.71 -9.97
CA LEU A 226 -10.54 26.93 -10.50
C LEU A 226 -11.18 27.76 -9.38
N ARG A 227 -11.96 27.13 -8.51
CA ARG A 227 -12.58 27.80 -7.35
C ARG A 227 -11.52 28.37 -6.40
N ALA A 228 -10.44 27.64 -6.15
CA ALA A 228 -9.32 28.09 -5.34
C ALA A 228 -8.64 29.29 -5.99
N PHE A 229 -8.37 29.24 -7.29
CA PHE A 229 -7.77 30.34 -8.06
C PHE A 229 -8.60 31.63 -7.99
N SER A 230 -9.92 31.54 -8.15
CA SER A 230 -10.80 32.72 -8.10
C SER A 230 -10.93 33.34 -6.70
N ARG A 231 -10.66 32.58 -5.64
CA ARG A 231 -10.83 33.01 -4.24
C ARG A 231 -9.51 33.17 -3.49
N GLN A 232 -8.38 32.96 -4.15
CA GLN A 232 -7.08 32.91 -3.52
C GLN A 232 -6.69 34.23 -2.84
N GLU A 233 -5.87 34.11 -1.81
CA GLU A 233 -5.12 35.23 -1.26
C GLU A 233 -3.79 35.36 -2.01
N THR A 234 -3.14 36.50 -1.87
CA THR A 234 -1.81 36.74 -2.41
C THR A 234 -0.79 36.74 -1.28
N ARG A 235 0.43 36.26 -1.53
CA ARG A 235 1.46 36.10 -0.49
C ARG A 235 2.75 36.81 -0.90
N CYS A 236 3.39 37.49 0.04
CA CYS A 236 4.74 37.99 -0.16
C CYS A 236 5.77 36.85 -0.11
N LEU A 237 6.66 36.77 -1.10
CA LEU A 237 7.70 35.75 -1.12
C LEU A 237 8.77 35.95 -0.04
N ASP A 238 9.03 37.19 0.36
CA ASP A 238 10.14 37.54 1.25
C ASP A 238 9.76 37.45 2.74
N CYS A 239 8.58 37.98 3.12
CA CYS A 239 8.13 38.00 4.52
C CYS A 239 6.96 37.05 4.82
N GLY A 240 6.35 36.44 3.79
CA GLY A 240 5.24 35.51 3.97
C GLY A 240 3.88 36.13 4.29
N GLU A 241 3.79 37.46 4.41
CA GLU A 241 2.55 38.19 4.68
C GLU A 241 1.47 37.87 3.63
N LYS A 242 0.22 37.72 4.08
CA LYS A 242 -0.91 37.34 3.23
C LYS A 242 -1.87 38.51 3.05
N PHE A 243 -2.24 38.78 1.81
CA PHE A 243 -3.19 39.81 1.45
C PHE A 243 -4.40 39.20 0.77
N ARG A 244 -5.59 39.46 1.32
CA ARG A 244 -6.87 39.09 0.72
C ARG A 244 -7.06 39.65 -0.71
N ARG A 245 -6.40 40.76 -1.03
CA ARG A 245 -6.40 41.38 -2.36
C ARG A 245 -5.00 41.87 -2.70
N MET A 246 -4.60 41.73 -3.97
CA MET A 246 -3.31 42.21 -4.45
C MET A 246 -3.15 43.72 -4.18
N PRO A 247 -2.06 44.17 -3.55
CA PRO A 247 -1.77 45.59 -3.42
C PRO A 247 -1.63 46.24 -4.81
N LEU A 248 -2.27 47.40 -5.02
CA LEU A 248 -2.15 48.17 -6.27
C LEU A 248 -0.72 48.67 -6.56
N THR A 249 0.14 48.68 -5.54
CA THR A 249 1.57 49.00 -5.65
C THR A 249 2.40 47.84 -6.17
N GLU A 250 1.82 46.64 -6.33
CA GLU A 250 2.46 45.36 -6.69
C GLU A 250 3.57 44.88 -5.72
N THR A 251 3.88 45.70 -4.71
CA THR A 251 4.87 45.44 -3.65
C THR A 251 4.21 45.19 -2.30
N CYS A 252 4.88 44.41 -1.46
CA CYS A 252 4.48 44.14 -0.10
C CYS A 252 4.53 45.43 0.74
N ARG A 253 3.48 45.70 1.49
CA ARG A 253 3.37 46.89 2.34
C ARG A 253 4.29 46.86 3.57
N GLU A 254 4.74 45.68 3.98
CA GLU A 254 5.56 45.50 5.18
C GLU A 254 7.05 45.51 4.87
N CYS A 255 7.49 44.79 3.82
CA CYS A 255 8.92 44.62 3.51
C CYS A 255 9.35 45.17 2.15
N GLY A 256 8.44 45.68 1.32
CA GLY A 256 8.73 46.10 -0.05
C GLY A 256 8.98 44.96 -1.05
N GLY A 257 8.88 43.70 -0.58
CA GLY A 257 9.07 42.48 -1.37
C GLY A 257 8.01 42.22 -2.43
N ARG A 258 8.21 41.19 -3.27
CA ARG A 258 7.26 40.83 -4.34
C ARG A 258 6.08 40.04 -3.78
N VAL A 259 4.86 40.42 -4.15
CA VAL A 259 3.64 39.68 -3.82
C VAL A 259 3.23 38.83 -5.02
N ASN A 260 2.92 37.56 -4.79
CA ASN A 260 2.55 36.59 -5.82
C ASN A 260 1.21 35.90 -5.51
N LEU A 261 0.61 35.32 -6.55
CA LEU A 261 -0.51 34.39 -6.44
C LEU A 261 -0.06 33.11 -5.72
N THR A 262 -0.95 32.50 -4.94
CA THR A 262 -0.69 31.21 -4.29
C THR A 262 -1.09 30.02 -5.16
N VAL A 263 -2.04 30.23 -6.06
CA VAL A 263 -2.49 29.26 -7.06
C VAL A 263 -2.24 29.87 -8.43
N HIS A 264 -1.46 29.18 -9.26
CA HIS A 264 -1.08 29.67 -10.59
C HIS A 264 -2.01 29.13 -11.67
N GLN A 265 -2.17 29.85 -12.78
CA GLN A 265 -2.97 29.39 -13.91
C GLN A 265 -2.56 27.99 -14.40
N GLY A 266 -1.26 27.71 -14.46
CA GLY A 266 -0.74 26.43 -14.92
C GLY A 266 -1.19 25.24 -14.06
N SER A 267 -1.45 25.43 -12.76
CA SER A 267 -1.99 24.35 -11.91
C SER A 267 -3.48 24.13 -12.11
N VAL A 268 -4.22 25.16 -12.58
CA VAL A 268 -5.66 25.07 -12.85
C VAL A 268 -5.93 24.39 -14.18
N ASN A 269 -5.12 24.66 -15.20
CA ASN A 269 -5.28 24.05 -16.53
C ASN A 269 -4.56 22.70 -16.67
N LYS A 270 -3.87 22.26 -15.61
CA LYS A 270 -3.22 20.95 -15.57
C LYS A 270 -4.33 19.90 -15.69
N TYR A 271 -4.23 19.01 -16.68
CA TYR A 271 -5.16 17.91 -16.97
C TYR A 271 -6.42 18.23 -17.81
N MET A 272 -6.71 19.48 -18.17
CA MET A 272 -7.89 19.77 -19.00
C MET A 272 -7.81 19.06 -20.37
N GLN A 273 -6.71 19.30 -21.08
CA GLN A 273 -6.49 18.71 -22.41
C GLN A 273 -6.49 17.18 -22.36
N THR A 274 -5.82 16.61 -21.37
CA THR A 274 -5.81 15.16 -21.14
C THR A 274 -7.21 14.61 -20.93
N ALA A 275 -8.04 15.25 -20.09
CA ALA A 275 -9.38 14.78 -19.82
C ALA A 275 -10.24 14.76 -21.08
N ILE A 276 -10.07 15.75 -21.97
CA ILE A 276 -10.73 15.81 -23.27
C ILE A 276 -10.25 14.67 -24.18
N GLU A 277 -8.94 14.49 -24.31
CA GLU A 277 -8.33 13.42 -25.11
C GLU A 277 -8.82 12.04 -24.67
N VAL A 278 -8.83 11.76 -23.36
CA VAL A 278 -9.35 10.51 -22.79
C VAL A 278 -10.84 10.36 -23.09
N ALA A 279 -11.63 11.43 -22.93
CA ALA A 279 -13.06 11.36 -23.20
C ALA A 279 -13.37 11.03 -24.67
N GLU A 280 -12.55 11.52 -25.60
CA GLU A 280 -12.66 11.22 -27.02
C GLU A 280 -12.17 9.82 -27.36
N GLU A 281 -10.98 9.44 -26.88
CA GLU A 281 -10.33 8.17 -27.20
C GLU A 281 -11.12 6.96 -26.69
N TYR A 282 -11.77 7.09 -25.54
CA TYR A 282 -12.57 6.03 -24.91
C TYR A 282 -14.07 6.20 -25.15
N ASP A 283 -14.47 6.99 -26.15
CA ASP A 283 -15.85 7.27 -26.54
C ASP A 283 -16.83 7.49 -25.37
N CYS A 284 -16.43 8.34 -24.41
CA CYS A 284 -17.25 8.67 -23.25
C CYS A 284 -18.60 9.29 -23.66
N ARG A 285 -19.60 9.19 -22.77
CA ARG A 285 -20.95 9.69 -23.03
C ARG A 285 -20.94 11.18 -23.39
N PRO A 286 -21.89 11.63 -24.25
CA PRO A 286 -21.98 13.03 -24.65
C PRO A 286 -22.07 14.02 -23.48
N TYR A 287 -22.68 13.62 -22.36
CA TYR A 287 -22.77 14.46 -21.17
C TYR A 287 -21.39 14.74 -20.56
N THR A 288 -20.54 13.73 -20.46
CA THR A 288 -19.16 13.86 -19.93
C THR A 288 -18.34 14.78 -20.82
N LYS A 289 -18.39 14.57 -22.14
CA LYS A 289 -17.73 15.41 -23.15
C LYS A 289 -18.20 16.88 -23.05
N GLN A 290 -19.51 17.11 -22.98
CA GLN A 290 -20.09 18.46 -22.82
C GLN A 290 -19.67 19.15 -21.51
N ARG A 291 -19.56 18.39 -20.40
CA ARG A 291 -19.10 18.96 -19.12
C ARG A 291 -17.67 19.46 -19.22
N LEU A 292 -16.80 18.71 -19.89
CA LEU A 292 -15.41 19.12 -20.14
C LEU A 292 -15.37 20.37 -21.04
N GLU A 293 -16.12 20.40 -22.14
CA GLU A 293 -16.19 21.56 -23.03
C GLU A 293 -16.67 22.84 -22.32
N VAL A 294 -17.69 22.74 -21.46
CA VAL A 294 -18.19 23.89 -20.68
C VAL A 294 -17.12 24.38 -19.70
N LEU A 295 -16.38 23.45 -19.09
CA LEU A 295 -15.33 23.79 -18.14
C LEU A 295 -14.13 24.41 -18.85
N GLU A 296 -13.72 23.89 -19.99
CA GLU A 296 -12.68 24.44 -20.87
C GLU A 296 -13.02 25.89 -21.27
N LYS A 297 -14.21 26.12 -21.83
CA LYS A 297 -14.68 27.49 -22.18
C LYS A 297 -14.68 28.43 -20.99
N SER A 298 -14.99 27.91 -19.79
CA SER A 298 -14.95 28.70 -18.56
C SER A 298 -13.52 29.07 -18.17
N LEU A 299 -12.57 28.14 -18.32
CA LEU A 299 -11.15 28.40 -18.08
C LEU A 299 -10.61 29.42 -19.08
N GLU A 300 -10.86 29.22 -20.38
CA GLU A 300 -10.48 30.15 -21.43
C GLU A 300 -11.01 31.55 -21.11
N SER A 301 -12.32 31.71 -20.89
CA SER A 301 -12.90 33.02 -20.59
C SER A 301 -12.32 33.73 -19.35
N ILE A 302 -11.80 32.99 -18.37
CA ILE A 302 -11.21 33.57 -17.15
C ILE A 302 -9.77 34.04 -17.40
N PHE A 303 -9.03 33.34 -18.27
CA PHE A 303 -7.61 33.59 -18.51
C PHE A 303 -7.32 34.33 -19.82
N GLU A 304 -8.28 34.38 -20.75
CA GLU A 304 -8.14 35.07 -22.02
C GLU A 304 -8.04 36.57 -21.76
N ASN A 305 -6.90 37.15 -22.17
CA ASN A 305 -6.62 38.56 -22.03
C ASN A 305 -6.95 39.22 -23.37
N ASP A 306 -8.01 40.02 -23.44
CA ASP A 306 -8.48 40.71 -24.67
C ASP A 306 -7.41 41.56 -25.39
N LYS A 307 -6.25 41.79 -24.76
CA LYS A 307 -5.15 42.61 -25.28
C LYS A 307 -4.03 41.82 -25.96
N ASN A 308 -4.01 40.50 -25.92
CA ASN A 308 -2.86 39.72 -26.40
C ASN A 308 -3.27 38.35 -26.98
N LYS A 309 -3.98 38.35 -28.10
CA LYS A 309 -4.05 37.16 -28.97
C LYS A 309 -2.81 37.15 -29.86
N GLN A 310 -1.94 36.17 -29.64
CA GLN A 310 -0.93 35.82 -30.64
C GLN A 310 -1.63 35.02 -31.74
N SER A 311 -2.16 35.72 -32.75
CA SER A 311 -2.80 35.09 -33.89
C SER A 311 -1.77 34.37 -34.76
N GLY A 312 -2.03 33.11 -35.09
CA GLY A 312 -1.27 32.37 -36.08
C GLY A 312 -1.61 32.83 -37.50
N ILE A 313 -0.73 32.59 -38.47
CA ILE A 313 -1.03 32.88 -39.89
C ILE A 313 -2.25 32.07 -40.38
N GLU A 314 -2.46 30.88 -39.79
CA GLU A 314 -3.58 29.98 -40.11
C GLU A 314 -4.95 30.53 -39.68
N ASP A 315 -5.00 31.42 -38.69
CA ASP A 315 -6.25 32.05 -38.25
C ASP A 315 -6.80 33.07 -39.28
N PHE A 316 -6.00 33.40 -40.31
CA PHE A 316 -6.33 34.39 -41.35
C PHE A 316 -6.43 33.80 -42.76
N MET A 317 -6.27 32.48 -42.95
CA MET A 317 -6.43 31.80 -44.24
C MET A 317 -7.76 31.05 -44.32
#